data_AF-A0A945BB99-F1
#
_entry.id   AF-A0A945BB99-F1
#
_cell.length_a   1.000
_cell.length_b   1.000
_cell.length_c   1.000
_cell.angle_alpha   90.00
_cell.angle_beta   90.00
_cell.angle_gamma   90.00
#
_symmetry.space_group_name_H-M   'P 1'
#
loop_
_entity.id
_entity.type
_entity.pdbx_description
1 polymer ?
#
loop_
_entity_poly.entity_id
_entity_poly.type
_entity_poly.pdbx_seq_one_letter_code
_entity_poly.pdbx_strand_id
1 'polypeptide(L)'
;MEIQHRQSTIDWQQKVREFVDAELIPWEVEAEMNQGVIPEAIAKNMQDKAIELGLSKMDAPTEHGGLNMSMVDQVAAWEELGRVTNALCWCFPEAQHWMFEACANSDYQIKTYLNGLMDGSLRECYAITEAESGSYEITNTTATSCDGGYSISGEKWFVTTANMADFFFLQAKTDSGEEALFFIKIDAPGVTMIENPLFSHTFPSHHPTYKFDNVFVPEKDRIGGEGSGMDYSRSWFRHERLTISARMLGAAARMIEEASAWASERDIQGEKLIDKQATQFSLAD
;
A
#
# COMPACT_ATOMS: atom_id res chain seq x y z
N MET A 1 32.11 -3.53 -3.11
CA MET A 1 31.27 -4.32 -2.19
C MET A 1 30.38 -5.18 -3.06
N GLU A 2 30.53 -6.49 -3.02
CA GLU A 2 29.67 -7.41 -3.77
C GLU A 2 28.43 -7.66 -2.90
N ILE A 3 27.27 -7.19 -3.35
CA ILE A 3 26.01 -7.41 -2.62
C ILE A 3 25.56 -8.83 -2.98
N GLN A 4 25.58 -9.74 -2.01
CA GLN A 4 25.09 -11.10 -2.17
C GLN A 4 23.81 -11.28 -1.38
N HIS A 5 22.70 -11.52 -2.09
CA HIS A 5 21.42 -11.85 -1.46
C HIS A 5 21.47 -13.25 -0.85
N ARG A 6 20.69 -13.45 0.22
CA ARG A 6 20.47 -14.80 0.78
C ARG A 6 19.62 -15.61 -0.22
N GLN A 7 19.77 -16.94 -0.19
CA GLN A 7 18.97 -17.82 -1.04
C GLN A 7 17.46 -17.57 -0.88
N SER A 8 16.99 -17.34 0.36
CA SER A 8 15.58 -17.03 0.63
C SER A 8 15.09 -15.79 -0.14
N THR A 9 15.93 -14.76 -0.25
CA THR A 9 15.58 -13.53 -0.97
C THR A 9 15.46 -13.81 -2.47
N ILE A 10 16.41 -14.57 -3.02
CA ILE A 10 16.41 -14.97 -4.44
C ILE A 10 15.17 -15.83 -4.75
N ASP A 11 14.83 -16.77 -3.88
CA ASP A 11 13.66 -17.64 -4.03
C ASP A 11 12.35 -16.81 -4.04
N TRP A 12 12.26 -15.80 -3.17
CA TRP A 12 11.12 -14.87 -3.16
C TRP A 12 11.06 -14.02 -4.43
N GLN A 13 12.19 -13.48 -4.90
CA GLN A 13 12.23 -12.74 -6.16
C GLN A 13 11.71 -13.60 -7.32
N GLN A 14 12.23 -14.82 -7.46
CA GLN A 14 11.80 -15.72 -8.53
C GLN A 14 10.30 -16.04 -8.43
N LYS A 15 9.82 -16.41 -7.24
CA LYS A 15 8.42 -16.77 -7.02
C LYS A 15 7.47 -15.62 -7.34
N VAL A 16 7.83 -14.39 -6.94
CA VAL A 16 7.00 -13.21 -7.19
C VAL A 16 7.09 -12.77 -8.65
N ARG A 17 8.27 -12.86 -9.28
CA ARG A 17 8.43 -12.60 -10.71
C ARG A 17 7.56 -13.51 -11.56
N GLU A 18 7.56 -14.82 -11.26
CA GLU A 18 6.71 -15.79 -11.96
C GLU A 18 5.22 -15.44 -11.84
N PHE A 19 4.77 -15.01 -10.65
CA PHE A 19 3.41 -14.52 -10.44
C PHE A 19 3.11 -13.25 -11.24
N VAL A 20 4.00 -12.26 -11.19
CA VAL A 20 3.82 -10.97 -11.87
C VAL A 20 3.78 -11.16 -13.40
N ASP A 21 4.72 -11.90 -13.95
CA ASP A 21 4.84 -12.13 -15.40
C ASP A 21 3.66 -12.96 -15.94
N ALA A 22 3.18 -13.95 -15.18
CA ALA A 22 2.10 -14.83 -15.63
C ALA A 22 0.70 -14.26 -15.38
N GLU A 23 0.49 -13.56 -14.26
CA GLU A 23 -0.85 -13.20 -13.79
C GLU A 23 -1.16 -11.71 -13.91
N LEU A 24 -0.16 -10.83 -13.78
CA LEU A 24 -0.37 -9.38 -13.75
C LEU A 24 -0.07 -8.71 -15.10
N ILE A 25 1.15 -8.86 -15.62
CA ILE A 25 1.60 -8.21 -16.87
C ILE A 25 0.63 -8.39 -18.05
N PRO A 26 0.03 -9.58 -18.28
CA PRO A 26 -0.90 -9.76 -19.41
C PRO A 26 -2.13 -8.82 -19.40
N TRP A 27 -2.44 -8.20 -18.28
CA TRP A 27 -3.61 -7.34 -18.10
C TRP A 27 -3.28 -5.84 -18.10
N GLU A 28 -2.01 -5.44 -18.23
CA GLU A 28 -1.61 -4.03 -18.14
C GLU A 28 -2.26 -3.14 -19.20
N VAL A 29 -2.28 -3.61 -20.45
CA VAL A 29 -2.89 -2.85 -21.55
C VAL A 29 -4.39 -2.70 -21.33
N GLU A 30 -5.06 -3.77 -20.90
CA GLU A 30 -6.50 -3.73 -20.59
C GLU A 30 -6.77 -2.74 -19.45
N ALA A 31 -6.00 -2.81 -18.36
CA ALA A 31 -6.12 -1.88 -17.24
C ALA A 31 -5.92 -0.43 -17.72
N GLU A 32 -4.83 -0.13 -18.42
CA GLU A 32 -4.52 1.23 -18.88
C GLU A 32 -5.59 1.80 -19.82
N MET A 33 -6.12 0.98 -20.74
CA MET A 33 -7.18 1.41 -21.65
C MET A 33 -8.55 1.55 -20.97
N ASN A 34 -8.73 1.00 -19.76
CA ASN A 34 -9.99 0.98 -19.02
C ASN A 34 -9.88 1.59 -17.63
N GLN A 35 -9.09 2.66 -17.47
CA GLN A 35 -8.99 3.42 -16.21
C GLN A 35 -8.61 2.54 -15.01
N GLY A 36 -7.66 1.62 -15.25
CA GLY A 36 -7.09 0.72 -14.26
C GLY A 36 -8.01 -0.43 -13.86
N VAL A 37 -9.15 -0.56 -14.53
CA VAL A 37 -10.14 -1.61 -14.25
C VAL A 37 -9.93 -2.77 -15.20
N ILE A 38 -9.95 -3.97 -14.64
CA ILE A 38 -9.96 -5.24 -15.35
C ILE A 38 -11.21 -6.03 -14.95
N PRO A 39 -11.58 -7.11 -15.67
CA PRO A 39 -12.73 -7.91 -15.29
C PRO A 39 -12.65 -8.41 -13.84
N GLU A 40 -13.74 -8.29 -13.08
CA GLU A 40 -13.78 -8.58 -11.63
C GLU A 40 -13.28 -9.99 -11.30
N ALA A 41 -13.66 -11.00 -12.10
CA ALA A 41 -13.20 -12.38 -11.91
C ALA A 41 -11.68 -12.52 -12.02
N ILE A 42 -11.03 -11.70 -12.85
CA ILE A 42 -9.58 -11.68 -13.01
C ILE A 42 -8.93 -10.99 -11.82
N ALA A 43 -9.42 -9.80 -11.43
CA ALA A 43 -8.92 -9.08 -10.26
C ALA A 43 -9.02 -9.95 -9.00
N LYS A 44 -10.13 -10.67 -8.82
CA LYS A 44 -10.32 -11.61 -7.71
C LYS A 44 -9.32 -12.77 -7.77
N ASN A 45 -9.10 -13.37 -8.95
CA ASN A 45 -8.11 -14.43 -9.12
C ASN A 45 -6.68 -13.96 -8.85
N MET A 46 -6.31 -12.74 -9.26
CA MET A 46 -5.01 -12.13 -8.92
C MET A 46 -4.84 -11.99 -7.41
N GLN A 47 -5.86 -11.46 -6.72
CA GLN A 47 -5.87 -11.35 -5.28
C GLN A 47 -5.71 -12.73 -4.63
N ASP A 48 -6.53 -13.71 -5.02
CA ASP A 48 -6.50 -15.05 -4.43
C ASP A 48 -5.13 -15.72 -4.56
N LYS A 49 -4.49 -15.59 -5.73
CA LYS A 49 -3.13 -16.08 -5.95
C LYS A 49 -2.11 -15.33 -5.09
N ALA A 50 -2.21 -14.01 -4.97
CA ALA A 50 -1.33 -13.23 -4.09
C ALA A 50 -1.48 -13.65 -2.61
N ILE A 51 -2.71 -13.87 -2.14
CA ILE A 51 -3.00 -14.37 -0.79
C ILE A 51 -2.42 -15.79 -0.60
N GLU A 52 -2.63 -16.69 -1.56
CA GLU A 52 -2.10 -18.07 -1.52
C GLU A 52 -0.57 -18.10 -1.47
N LEU A 53 0.09 -17.22 -2.23
CA LEU A 53 1.55 -17.08 -2.20
C LEU A 53 2.06 -16.54 -0.86
N GLY A 54 1.20 -15.88 -0.09
CA GLY A 54 1.48 -15.30 1.23
C GLY A 54 1.82 -13.81 1.22
N LEU A 55 1.54 -13.09 0.12
CA LEU A 55 1.95 -11.70 -0.07
C LEU A 55 1.26 -10.73 0.90
N SER A 56 0.01 -10.98 1.27
CA SER A 56 -0.72 -10.18 2.27
C SER A 56 -0.21 -10.29 3.70
N LYS A 57 0.70 -11.22 3.95
CA LYS A 57 1.17 -11.58 5.30
C LYS A 57 2.68 -11.75 5.35
N MET A 58 3.40 -11.08 4.46
CA MET A 58 4.87 -11.10 4.40
C MET A 58 5.47 -10.60 5.73
N ASP A 59 5.04 -9.44 6.20
CA ASP A 59 5.58 -8.77 7.38
C ASP A 59 4.89 -9.20 8.70
N ALA A 60 3.71 -9.80 8.62
CA ALA A 60 2.96 -10.27 9.78
C ALA A 60 3.74 -11.31 10.62
N PRO A 61 3.68 -11.26 11.97
CA PRO A 61 4.35 -12.23 12.84
C PRO A 61 3.85 -13.67 12.63
N THR A 62 4.75 -14.64 12.80
CA THR A 62 4.44 -16.08 12.62
C THR A 62 3.40 -16.60 13.60
N GLU A 63 3.36 -16.09 14.83
CA GLU A 63 2.35 -16.45 15.84
C GLU A 63 0.93 -16.04 15.46
N HIS A 64 0.79 -15.10 14.53
CA HIS A 64 -0.48 -14.68 13.93
C HIS A 64 -0.73 -15.30 12.54
N GLY A 65 0.11 -16.25 12.11
CA GLY A 65 -0.04 -16.94 10.82
C GLY A 65 0.64 -16.24 9.63
N GLY A 66 1.41 -15.20 9.90
CA GLY A 66 2.25 -14.50 8.92
C GLY A 66 3.58 -15.19 8.63
N LEU A 67 4.38 -14.58 7.77
CA LEU A 67 5.67 -15.11 7.30
C LEU A 67 6.86 -14.51 8.05
N ASN A 68 6.68 -13.39 8.75
CA ASN A 68 7.72 -12.65 9.46
C ASN A 68 8.99 -12.48 8.60
N MET A 69 8.80 -12.12 7.33
CA MET A 69 9.87 -11.93 6.35
C MET A 69 10.77 -10.78 6.80
N SER A 70 12.06 -10.89 6.51
CA SER A 70 12.94 -9.73 6.74
C SER A 70 12.59 -8.60 5.76
N MET A 71 12.88 -7.37 6.16
CA MET A 71 12.68 -6.20 5.28
C MET A 71 13.38 -6.35 3.91
N VAL A 72 14.53 -7.02 3.85
CA VAL A 72 15.22 -7.29 2.58
C VAL A 72 14.42 -8.24 1.70
N ASP A 73 13.83 -9.29 2.27
CA ASP A 73 13.00 -10.22 1.49
C ASP A 73 11.70 -9.54 1.02
N GLN A 74 11.10 -8.69 1.87
CA GLN A 74 9.91 -7.90 1.53
C GLN A 74 10.19 -6.91 0.39
N VAL A 75 11.29 -6.15 0.48
CA VAL A 75 11.73 -5.22 -0.56
C VAL A 75 12.00 -5.95 -1.87
N ALA A 76 12.63 -7.12 -1.81
CA ALA A 76 12.89 -7.91 -3.01
C ALA A 76 11.58 -8.42 -3.67
N ALA A 77 10.58 -8.82 -2.88
CA ALA A 77 9.25 -9.15 -3.40
C ALA A 77 8.54 -7.92 -4.00
N TRP A 78 8.58 -6.77 -3.32
CA TRP A 78 7.98 -5.53 -3.79
C TRP A 78 8.67 -4.94 -5.04
N GLU A 79 9.96 -5.19 -5.22
CA GLU A 79 10.68 -4.87 -6.46
C GLU A 79 10.11 -5.66 -7.64
N GLU A 80 9.86 -6.96 -7.48
CA GLU A 80 9.25 -7.77 -8.54
C GLU A 80 7.80 -7.36 -8.80
N LEU A 81 7.01 -7.08 -7.76
CA LEU A 81 5.66 -6.51 -7.89
C LEU A 81 5.68 -5.15 -8.60
N GLY A 82 6.75 -4.38 -8.47
CA GLY A 82 6.93 -3.09 -9.15
C GLY A 82 7.12 -3.18 -10.65
N ARG A 83 7.37 -4.37 -11.20
CA ARG A 83 7.50 -4.58 -12.65
C ARG A 83 6.19 -4.32 -13.40
N VAL A 84 5.04 -4.39 -12.74
CA VAL A 84 3.73 -4.11 -13.36
C VAL A 84 3.25 -2.69 -13.03
N THR A 85 2.33 -2.13 -13.84
CA THR A 85 1.66 -0.86 -13.50
C THR A 85 1.02 -0.90 -12.10
N ASN A 86 0.99 0.23 -11.40
CA ASN A 86 0.37 0.36 -10.08
C ASN A 86 -1.14 0.06 -10.07
N ALA A 87 -1.81 0.01 -11.24
CA ALA A 87 -3.19 -0.48 -11.34
C ALA A 87 -3.32 -1.94 -10.88
N LEU A 88 -2.28 -2.75 -11.11
CA LEU A 88 -2.30 -4.20 -10.87
C LEU A 88 -1.39 -4.61 -9.69
N CYS A 89 -0.36 -3.81 -9.39
CA CYS A 89 0.58 -4.06 -8.30
C CYS A 89 -0.13 -4.20 -6.93
N TRP A 90 -1.17 -3.40 -6.69
CA TRP A 90 -1.94 -3.37 -5.43
C TRP A 90 -3.16 -4.31 -5.41
N CYS A 91 -3.00 -5.53 -5.91
CA CYS A 91 -4.10 -6.50 -5.98
C CYS A 91 -4.47 -7.14 -4.62
N PHE A 92 -3.69 -6.95 -3.56
CA PHE A 92 -3.93 -7.49 -2.22
C PHE A 92 -3.68 -6.45 -1.09
N PRO A 93 -4.37 -6.55 0.06
CA PRO A 93 -4.03 -5.80 1.29
C PRO A 93 -2.86 -6.46 2.04
N GLU A 94 -2.17 -5.71 2.90
CA GLU A 94 -0.99 -6.21 3.62
C GLU A 94 -1.08 -5.97 5.14
N ALA A 95 -1.01 -7.05 5.91
CA ALA A 95 -0.86 -6.97 7.35
C ALA A 95 0.63 -6.82 7.72
N GLN A 96 0.95 -5.72 8.39
CA GLN A 96 2.33 -5.31 8.70
C GLN A 96 2.67 -5.52 10.18
N HIS A 97 3.94 -5.76 10.50
CA HIS A 97 4.42 -6.09 11.84
C HIS A 97 4.02 -5.03 12.88
N TRP A 98 4.16 -3.75 12.52
CA TRP A 98 3.82 -2.63 13.40
C TRP A 98 2.34 -2.65 13.83
N MET A 99 1.44 -3.18 12.99
CA MET A 99 0.01 -3.29 13.31
C MET A 99 -0.22 -4.25 14.47
N PHE A 100 0.52 -5.37 14.49
CA PHE A 100 0.45 -6.36 15.57
C PHE A 100 1.11 -5.84 16.84
N GLU A 101 2.21 -5.09 16.74
CA GLU A 101 2.78 -4.38 17.90
C GLU A 101 1.78 -3.37 18.48
N ALA A 102 1.08 -2.63 17.62
CA ALA A 102 0.08 -1.64 18.03
C ALA A 102 -1.17 -2.27 18.67
N CYS A 103 -1.56 -3.47 18.19
CA CYS A 103 -2.72 -4.21 18.66
C CYS A 103 -2.38 -5.30 19.68
N ALA A 104 -1.13 -5.39 20.17
CA ALA A 104 -0.62 -6.52 20.95
C ALA A 104 -1.45 -6.82 22.22
N ASN A 105 -2.10 -5.80 22.79
CA ASN A 105 -2.94 -5.91 23.98
C ASN A 105 -4.44 -6.09 23.66
N SER A 106 -4.81 -6.31 22.40
CA SER A 106 -6.19 -6.38 21.94
C SER A 106 -6.42 -7.49 20.92
N ASP A 107 -6.78 -8.66 21.44
CA ASP A 107 -7.30 -9.80 20.67
C ASP A 107 -8.44 -9.41 19.73
N TYR A 108 -9.29 -8.47 20.18
CA TYR A 108 -10.41 -7.96 19.40
C TYR A 108 -9.94 -7.25 18.14
N GLN A 109 -8.94 -6.36 18.23
CA GLN A 109 -8.43 -5.62 17.08
C GLN A 109 -7.77 -6.55 16.05
N ILE A 110 -6.96 -7.50 16.52
CA ILE A 110 -6.31 -8.49 15.65
C ILE A 110 -7.35 -9.31 14.89
N LYS A 111 -8.37 -9.84 15.60
CA LYS A 111 -9.42 -10.68 15.00
C LYS A 111 -10.35 -9.91 14.07
N THR A 112 -10.64 -8.65 14.39
CA THR A 112 -11.65 -7.85 13.67
C THR A 112 -11.07 -7.17 12.43
N TYR A 113 -9.80 -6.73 12.48
CA TYR A 113 -9.18 -5.95 11.42
C TYR A 113 -8.02 -6.71 10.75
N LEU A 114 -6.99 -7.10 11.51
CA LEU A 114 -5.73 -7.57 10.92
C LEU A 114 -5.85 -8.93 10.24
N ASN A 115 -6.67 -9.84 10.78
CA ASN A 115 -6.92 -11.14 10.15
C ASN A 115 -7.56 -10.99 8.76
N GLY A 116 -8.48 -10.03 8.61
CA GLY A 116 -9.12 -9.76 7.31
C GLY A 116 -8.17 -9.18 6.27
N LEU A 117 -7.12 -8.46 6.70
CA LEU A 117 -6.04 -8.06 5.79
C LEU A 117 -5.23 -9.27 5.33
N MET A 118 -4.92 -10.21 6.23
CA MET A 118 -4.14 -11.39 5.86
C MET A 118 -4.88 -12.33 4.90
N ASP A 119 -6.20 -12.49 5.02
CA ASP A 119 -7.00 -13.34 4.13
C ASP A 119 -7.60 -12.60 2.92
N GLY A 120 -7.40 -11.28 2.85
CA GLY A 120 -7.87 -10.43 1.76
C GLY A 120 -9.36 -10.07 1.80
N SER A 121 -10.08 -10.42 2.87
CA SER A 121 -11.50 -10.09 3.05
C SER A 121 -11.74 -8.63 3.47
N LEU A 122 -10.71 -7.95 3.98
CA LEU A 122 -10.75 -6.53 4.32
C LEU A 122 -9.63 -5.76 3.62
N ARG A 123 -9.86 -4.48 3.36
CA ARG A 123 -8.88 -3.51 2.89
C ARG A 123 -8.83 -2.31 3.82
N GLU A 124 -7.62 -1.84 4.10
CA GLU A 124 -7.34 -0.66 4.89
C GLU A 124 -7.04 0.57 4.02
N CYS A 125 -7.15 1.74 4.63
CA CYS A 125 -6.56 2.97 4.11
C CYS A 125 -6.05 3.83 5.27
N TYR A 126 -5.15 4.78 5.00
CA TYR A 126 -4.51 5.61 6.02
C TYR A 126 -4.95 7.05 5.88
N ALA A 127 -5.65 7.56 6.90
CA ALA A 127 -6.22 8.90 6.94
C ALA A 127 -5.40 9.79 7.87
N ILE A 128 -4.29 10.32 7.33
CA ILE A 128 -3.29 11.10 8.08
C ILE A 128 -3.26 12.55 7.59
N THR A 129 -2.98 12.77 6.31
CA THR A 129 -2.82 14.09 5.69
C THR A 129 -4.08 14.94 5.82
N GLU A 130 -3.88 16.26 6.04
CA GLU A 130 -4.94 17.27 6.14
C GLU A 130 -4.64 18.45 5.21
N ALA A 131 -5.63 19.29 4.92
CA ALA A 131 -5.51 20.41 3.96
C ALA A 131 -4.25 21.27 4.18
N GLU A 132 -3.97 21.62 5.43
CA GLU A 132 -2.86 22.50 5.82
C GLU A 132 -1.64 21.72 6.37
N SER A 133 -1.66 20.38 6.28
CA SER A 133 -0.65 19.50 6.89
C SER A 133 -0.43 18.23 6.06
N GLY A 134 0.65 18.27 5.26
CA GLY A 134 1.20 17.09 4.57
C GLY A 134 2.60 16.75 5.11
N SER A 135 3.62 17.51 4.67
CA SER A 135 5.01 17.30 5.10
C SER A 135 5.29 17.75 6.54
N TYR A 136 4.49 18.69 7.06
CA TYR A 136 4.53 19.10 8.46
C TYR A 136 3.51 18.25 9.22
N GLU A 137 3.92 17.57 10.28
CA GLU A 137 3.07 16.72 11.13
C GLU A 137 2.22 17.60 12.09
N ILE A 138 1.21 18.32 11.58
CA ILE A 138 0.27 19.10 12.40
C ILE A 138 -1.12 18.48 12.28
N THR A 139 -1.51 17.70 13.27
CA THR A 139 -2.85 17.10 13.31
C THR A 139 -3.88 18.08 13.86
N ASN A 140 -4.86 18.48 13.04
CA ASN A 140 -6.00 19.30 13.44
C ASN A 140 -7.27 18.49 13.67
N THR A 141 -7.42 17.32 13.04
CA THR A 141 -8.50 16.38 13.35
C THR A 141 -8.49 16.06 14.83
N THR A 142 -9.62 16.25 15.51
CA THR A 142 -9.73 16.11 16.96
C THR A 142 -10.42 14.81 17.34
N ALA A 143 -9.97 14.18 18.43
CA ALA A 143 -10.63 13.08 19.10
C ALA A 143 -10.99 13.50 20.53
N THR A 144 -12.21 13.99 20.73
CA THR A 144 -12.67 14.43 22.06
C THR A 144 -13.26 13.27 22.83
N SER A 145 -12.81 13.11 24.07
CA SER A 145 -13.25 12.06 24.99
C SER A 145 -14.74 12.18 25.29
N CYS A 146 -15.45 11.08 25.22
CA CYS A 146 -16.87 11.00 25.52
C CYS A 146 -17.19 9.67 26.21
N ASP A 147 -18.45 9.45 26.59
CA ASP A 147 -18.84 8.20 27.26
C ASP A 147 -18.61 7.00 26.33
N GLY A 148 -17.77 6.06 26.74
CA GLY A 148 -17.44 4.85 26.00
C GLY A 148 -16.37 4.98 24.90
N GLY A 149 -15.79 6.16 24.67
CA GLY A 149 -14.71 6.35 23.69
C GLY A 149 -14.51 7.81 23.27
N TYR A 150 -14.48 8.06 21.97
CA TYR A 150 -14.13 9.35 21.37
C TYR A 150 -15.16 9.82 20.34
N SER A 151 -15.35 11.13 20.26
CA SER A 151 -16.03 11.81 19.16
C SER A 151 -14.98 12.45 18.26
N ILE A 152 -14.88 11.97 17.02
CA ILE A 152 -13.86 12.40 16.05
C ILE A 152 -14.43 13.37 15.03
N SER A 153 -13.75 14.50 14.86
CA SER A 153 -14.14 15.55 13.92
C SER A 153 -12.91 16.10 13.18
N GLY A 154 -13.00 16.18 11.85
CA GLY A 154 -11.91 16.68 11.01
C GLY A 154 -12.07 16.32 9.53
N GLU A 155 -11.02 16.56 8.77
CA GLU A 155 -10.99 16.31 7.32
C GLU A 155 -9.63 15.74 6.93
N LYS A 156 -9.64 14.64 6.18
CA LYS A 156 -8.45 13.91 5.74
C LYS A 156 -8.38 13.91 4.22
N TRP A 157 -7.22 14.27 3.71
CA TRP A 157 -6.95 14.53 2.30
C TRP A 157 -6.10 13.42 1.71
N PHE A 158 -6.28 13.18 0.42
CA PHE A 158 -5.49 12.22 -0.35
C PHE A 158 -5.44 10.82 0.28
N VAL A 159 -6.59 10.33 0.75
CA VAL A 159 -6.68 9.06 1.47
C VAL A 159 -6.63 7.91 0.47
N THR A 160 -5.43 7.49 0.08
CA THR A 160 -5.18 6.44 -0.91
C THR A 160 -6.02 5.18 -0.66
N THR A 161 -6.67 4.68 -1.70
CA THR A 161 -7.49 3.45 -1.70
C THR A 161 -8.78 3.54 -0.87
N ALA A 162 -9.09 4.67 -0.23
CA ALA A 162 -10.27 4.76 0.63
C ALA A 162 -11.63 4.63 -0.12
N ASN A 163 -11.65 4.67 -1.45
CA ASN A 163 -12.83 4.32 -2.24
C ASN A 163 -13.08 2.81 -2.34
N MET A 164 -12.14 1.99 -1.90
CA MET A 164 -12.17 0.52 -1.93
C MET A 164 -11.87 -0.11 -0.56
N ALA A 165 -11.65 0.71 0.47
CA ALA A 165 -11.30 0.25 1.81
C ALA A 165 -12.54 0.02 2.68
N ASP A 166 -12.42 -0.90 3.63
CA ASP A 166 -13.44 -1.20 4.63
C ASP A 166 -13.28 -0.34 5.89
N PHE A 167 -12.06 0.10 6.19
CA PHE A 167 -11.77 0.93 7.35
C PHE A 167 -10.55 1.83 7.15
N PHE A 168 -10.48 2.87 7.97
CA PHE A 168 -9.36 3.78 8.10
C PHE A 168 -8.50 3.38 9.30
N PHE A 169 -7.18 3.49 9.13
CA PHE A 169 -6.28 3.92 10.19
C PHE A 169 -6.30 5.46 10.21
N LEU A 170 -7.06 6.05 11.14
CA LEU A 170 -7.19 7.50 11.24
C LEU A 170 -6.32 8.08 12.34
N GLN A 171 -5.54 9.11 12.01
CA GLN A 171 -4.78 9.89 12.98
C GLN A 171 -5.56 11.12 13.46
N ALA A 172 -5.70 11.28 14.78
CA ALA A 172 -6.35 12.44 15.39
C ALA A 172 -5.63 12.88 16.67
N LYS A 173 -5.80 14.15 17.03
CA LYS A 173 -5.28 14.76 18.25
C LYS A 173 -6.34 14.69 19.36
N THR A 174 -5.97 14.12 20.48
CA THR A 174 -6.83 13.97 21.67
C THR A 174 -6.91 15.26 22.49
N ASP A 175 -7.78 15.30 23.50
CA ASP A 175 -7.93 16.46 24.40
C ASP A 175 -6.66 16.80 25.20
N SER A 176 -5.74 15.84 25.39
CA SER A 176 -4.43 16.08 26.02
C SER A 176 -3.45 16.79 25.08
N GLY A 177 -3.79 16.92 23.80
CA GLY A 177 -2.92 17.42 22.73
C GLY A 177 -2.04 16.34 22.10
N GLU A 178 -2.11 15.09 22.58
CA GLU A 178 -1.37 13.96 22.02
C GLU A 178 -2.07 13.37 20.79
N GLU A 179 -1.28 12.81 19.87
CA GLU A 179 -1.77 12.13 18.68
C GLU A 179 -2.06 10.65 18.96
N ALA A 180 -3.20 10.18 18.46
CA ALA A 180 -3.67 8.81 18.58
C ALA A 180 -4.10 8.28 17.20
N LEU A 181 -4.10 6.95 17.08
CA LEU A 181 -4.61 6.23 15.92
C LEU A 181 -5.91 5.51 16.27
N PHE A 182 -6.81 5.42 15.30
CA PHE A 182 -8.13 4.82 15.47
C PHE A 182 -8.49 3.95 14.28
N PHE A 183 -9.12 2.81 14.53
CA PHE A 183 -9.89 2.11 13.52
C PHE A 183 -11.26 2.78 13.36
N ILE A 184 -11.62 3.16 12.13
CA ILE A 184 -12.95 3.69 11.81
C ILE A 184 -13.45 3.01 10.55
N LYS A 185 -14.65 2.44 10.56
CA LYS A 185 -15.23 1.85 9.36
C LYS A 185 -15.55 2.93 8.32
N ILE A 186 -15.39 2.59 7.05
CA ILE A 186 -15.65 3.53 5.94
C ILE A 186 -17.10 4.03 5.92
N ASP A 187 -18.03 3.21 6.40
CA ASP A 187 -19.47 3.44 6.43
C ASP A 187 -19.99 3.93 7.80
N ALA A 188 -19.10 4.27 8.74
CA ALA A 188 -19.49 4.73 10.06
C ALA A 188 -20.34 6.02 9.99
N PRO A 189 -21.39 6.17 10.82
CA PRO A 189 -22.17 7.40 10.88
C PRO A 189 -21.29 8.63 11.12
N GLY A 190 -21.46 9.66 10.28
CA GLY A 190 -20.66 10.89 10.32
C GLY A 190 -19.41 10.87 9.43
N VAL A 191 -19.08 9.75 8.79
CA VAL A 191 -18.06 9.68 7.73
C VAL A 191 -18.70 10.06 6.39
N THR A 192 -18.04 10.93 5.63
CA THR A 192 -18.51 11.32 4.29
C THR A 192 -17.34 11.54 3.34
N MET A 193 -17.35 10.88 2.18
CA MET A 193 -16.45 11.21 1.07
C MET A 193 -16.91 12.53 0.45
N ILE A 194 -16.09 13.57 0.57
CA ILE A 194 -16.46 14.92 0.10
C ILE A 194 -16.03 15.18 -1.35
N GLU A 195 -14.91 14.60 -1.77
CA GLU A 195 -14.43 14.65 -3.14
C GLU A 195 -13.60 13.41 -3.47
N ASN A 196 -13.55 13.08 -4.77
CA ASN A 196 -12.67 12.04 -5.30
C ASN A 196 -12.07 12.54 -6.63
N PRO A 197 -11.01 13.37 -6.58
CA PRO A 197 -10.46 13.99 -7.77
C PRO A 197 -9.70 12.98 -8.64
N LEU A 198 -9.62 13.27 -9.94
CA LEU A 198 -8.75 12.53 -10.86
C LEU A 198 -7.30 12.98 -10.67
N PHE A 199 -6.38 12.03 -10.75
CA PHE A 199 -4.93 12.26 -10.69
C PHE A 199 -4.29 11.96 -12.05
N SER A 200 -2.97 12.18 -12.17
CA SER A 200 -2.23 11.91 -13.40
C SER A 200 -2.13 10.42 -13.77
N HIS A 201 -2.60 9.54 -12.89
CA HIS A 201 -2.62 8.10 -13.10
C HIS A 201 -4.06 7.59 -13.33
N THR A 202 -4.15 6.42 -13.92
CA THR A 202 -5.38 5.72 -14.33
C THR A 202 -5.74 4.59 -13.35
N PHE A 203 -5.34 4.64 -12.08
CA PHE A 203 -5.50 3.49 -11.16
C PHE A 203 -6.89 3.49 -10.50
N PRO A 204 -7.48 2.30 -10.20
CA PRO A 204 -8.80 2.23 -9.57
C PRO A 204 -8.78 2.63 -8.08
N SER A 205 -7.61 2.53 -7.45
CA SER A 205 -7.33 3.02 -6.10
C SER A 205 -7.13 4.54 -6.14
N HIS A 206 -8.19 5.29 -5.87
CA HIS A 206 -8.17 6.75 -5.89
C HIS A 206 -7.69 7.34 -4.56
N HIS A 207 -7.64 8.67 -4.47
CA HIS A 207 -7.18 9.42 -3.29
C HIS A 207 -8.24 10.43 -2.83
N PRO A 208 -9.43 9.96 -2.44
CA PRO A 208 -10.51 10.83 -2.00
C PRO A 208 -10.18 11.63 -0.74
N THR A 209 -10.90 12.73 -0.57
CA THR A 209 -10.94 13.49 0.68
C THR A 209 -12.17 13.08 1.47
N TYR A 210 -12.00 12.85 2.77
CA TYR A 210 -13.04 12.42 3.68
C TYR A 210 -13.23 13.42 4.82
N LYS A 211 -14.48 13.69 5.15
CA LYS A 211 -14.89 14.45 6.34
C LYS A 211 -15.41 13.49 7.41
N PHE A 212 -15.02 13.76 8.64
CA PHE A 212 -15.49 13.10 9.85
C PHE A 212 -16.24 14.16 10.68
N ASP A 213 -17.54 13.94 10.90
CA ASP A 213 -18.40 14.85 11.65
C ASP A 213 -18.96 14.15 12.90
N ASN A 214 -18.31 14.39 14.04
CA ASN A 214 -18.66 13.81 15.34
C ASN A 214 -18.83 12.27 15.29
N VAL A 215 -17.90 11.60 14.61
CA VAL A 215 -17.89 10.14 14.46
C VAL A 215 -17.57 9.52 15.81
N PHE A 216 -18.50 8.74 16.35
CA PHE A 216 -18.26 8.00 17.57
C PHE A 216 -17.35 6.80 17.30
N VAL A 217 -16.26 6.71 18.05
CA VAL A 217 -15.31 5.60 18.03
C VAL A 217 -15.16 5.04 19.44
N PRO A 218 -15.50 3.77 19.69
CA PRO A 218 -15.40 3.21 21.03
C PRO A 218 -13.94 3.01 21.45
N GLU A 219 -13.67 3.01 22.76
CA GLU A 219 -12.31 2.87 23.30
C GLU A 219 -11.54 1.66 22.72
N LYS A 220 -12.24 0.54 22.51
CA LYS A 220 -11.66 -0.69 21.94
C LYS A 220 -11.13 -0.55 20.51
N ASP A 221 -11.53 0.48 19.78
CA ASP A 221 -11.08 0.78 18.41
C ASP A 221 -9.96 1.85 18.39
N ARG A 222 -9.54 2.35 19.56
CA ARG A 222 -8.31 3.13 19.71
C ARG A 222 -7.08 2.23 19.66
N ILE A 223 -6.11 2.58 18.83
CA ILE A 223 -4.93 1.77 18.54
C ILE A 223 -3.79 2.18 19.48
N GLY A 224 -3.19 1.19 20.15
CA GLY A 224 -2.05 1.41 21.03
C GLY A 224 -2.36 2.10 22.37
N GLY A 225 -1.29 2.42 23.10
CA GLY A 225 -1.35 3.14 24.39
C GLY A 225 -1.43 4.66 24.23
N GLU A 226 -1.68 5.40 25.31
CA GLU A 226 -1.68 6.89 25.30
C GLU A 226 -0.37 7.45 24.71
N GLY A 227 -0.45 8.53 23.93
CA GLY A 227 0.68 9.13 23.22
C GLY A 227 1.32 8.33 22.08
N SER A 228 0.93 7.07 21.83
CA SER A 228 1.66 6.18 20.91
C SER A 228 1.29 6.30 19.42
N GLY A 229 0.25 7.07 19.07
CA GLY A 229 -0.28 7.08 17.70
C GLY A 229 0.72 7.51 16.63
N MET A 230 1.55 8.51 16.93
CA MET A 230 2.56 8.99 15.99
C MET A 230 3.72 8.01 15.81
N ASP A 231 4.09 7.23 16.85
CA ASP A 231 5.15 6.23 16.75
C ASP A 231 4.80 5.11 15.76
N TYR A 232 3.54 4.67 15.77
CA TYR A 232 3.04 3.69 14.81
C TYR A 232 2.90 4.29 13.41
N SER A 233 2.43 5.53 13.28
CA SER A 233 2.38 6.24 11.99
C SER A 233 3.78 6.36 11.37
N ARG A 234 4.81 6.66 12.17
CA ARG A 234 6.21 6.69 11.73
C ARG A 234 6.77 5.32 11.39
N SER A 235 6.30 4.25 12.04
CA SER A 235 6.66 2.88 11.70
C SER A 235 6.09 2.48 10.35
N TRP A 236 4.82 2.80 10.09
CA TRP A 236 4.22 2.68 8.78
C TRP A 236 4.97 3.49 7.71
N PHE A 237 5.29 4.78 7.95
CA PHE A 237 6.04 5.59 7.00
C PHE A 237 7.41 5.00 6.63
N ARG A 238 8.12 4.40 7.59
CA ARG A 238 9.42 3.75 7.31
C ARG A 238 9.24 2.54 6.41
N HIS A 239 8.24 1.71 6.68
CA HIS A 239 7.91 0.55 5.86
C HIS A 239 7.50 1.01 4.45
N GLU A 240 6.53 1.91 4.33
CA GLU A 240 5.98 2.35 3.05
C GLU A 240 7.03 3.03 2.16
N ARG A 241 7.95 3.82 2.73
CA ARG A 241 9.05 4.42 1.95
C ARG A 241 9.95 3.37 1.31
N LEU A 242 10.22 2.27 2.00
CA LEU A 242 11.06 1.18 1.47
C LEU A 242 10.33 0.42 0.36
N THR A 243 9.05 0.09 0.55
CA THR A 243 8.27 -0.65 -0.44
C THR A 243 7.91 0.19 -1.67
N ILE A 244 7.67 1.50 -1.52
CA ILE A 244 7.54 2.43 -2.66
C ILE A 244 8.86 2.47 -3.45
N SER A 245 9.99 2.63 -2.77
CA SER A 245 11.30 2.69 -3.42
C SER A 245 11.58 1.39 -4.19
N ALA A 246 11.28 0.24 -3.60
CA ALA A 246 11.41 -1.07 -4.23
C ALA A 246 10.60 -1.16 -5.53
N ARG A 247 9.32 -0.77 -5.49
CA ARG A 247 8.45 -0.80 -6.68
C ARG A 247 8.97 0.10 -7.80
N MET A 248 9.50 1.29 -7.46
CA MET A 248 10.10 2.18 -8.44
C MET A 248 11.34 1.56 -9.10
N LEU A 249 12.16 0.82 -8.34
CA LEU A 249 13.30 0.07 -8.90
C LEU A 249 12.85 -1.03 -9.85
N GLY A 250 11.82 -1.79 -9.48
CA GLY A 250 11.21 -2.82 -10.34
C GLY A 250 10.69 -2.27 -11.66
N ALA A 251 9.95 -1.16 -11.61
CA ALA A 251 9.43 -0.46 -12.78
C ALA A 251 10.57 0.03 -13.68
N ALA A 252 11.61 0.63 -13.11
CA ALA A 252 12.78 1.11 -13.84
C ALA A 252 13.55 -0.05 -14.49
N ALA A 253 13.78 -1.14 -13.76
CA ALA A 253 14.47 -2.32 -14.27
C ALA A 253 13.75 -2.91 -15.48
N ARG A 254 12.43 -3.12 -15.39
CA ARG A 254 11.64 -3.60 -16.53
C ARG A 254 11.62 -2.60 -17.68
N MET A 255 11.52 -1.30 -17.41
CA MET A 255 11.58 -0.28 -18.46
C MET A 255 12.87 -0.36 -19.26
N ILE A 256 14.01 -0.58 -18.59
CA ILE A 256 15.31 -0.77 -19.25
C ILE A 256 15.33 -2.07 -20.06
N GLU A 257 14.83 -3.18 -19.50
CA GLU A 257 14.72 -4.47 -20.20
C GLU A 257 13.90 -4.35 -21.50
N GLU A 258 12.70 -3.76 -21.42
CA GLU A 258 11.81 -3.59 -22.58
C GLU A 258 12.35 -2.60 -23.60
N ALA A 259 12.90 -1.47 -23.16
CA ALA A 259 13.52 -0.50 -24.06
C ALA A 259 14.71 -1.10 -24.80
N SER A 260 15.54 -1.90 -24.11
CA SER A 260 16.69 -2.59 -24.70
C SER A 260 16.25 -3.66 -25.71
N ALA A 261 15.23 -4.46 -25.36
CA ALA A 261 14.68 -5.47 -26.27
C ALA A 261 14.12 -4.81 -27.54
N TRP A 262 13.30 -3.76 -27.38
CA TRP A 262 12.75 -3.02 -28.52
C TRP A 262 13.85 -2.39 -29.39
N ALA A 263 14.84 -1.74 -28.78
CA ALA A 263 15.95 -1.12 -29.50
C ALA A 263 16.78 -2.15 -30.30
N SER A 264 16.89 -3.39 -29.79
CA SER A 264 17.60 -4.48 -30.47
C SER A 264 16.89 -4.95 -31.74
N GLU A 265 15.56 -4.85 -31.77
CA GLU A 265 14.76 -5.30 -32.90
C GLU A 265 14.49 -4.19 -33.92
N ARG A 266 14.35 -2.95 -33.46
CA ARG A 266 13.94 -1.81 -34.30
C ARG A 266 15.03 -1.39 -35.29
N ASP A 267 14.74 -1.48 -36.59
CA ASP A 267 15.58 -0.91 -37.65
C ASP A 267 15.20 0.54 -37.97
N ILE A 268 16.21 1.42 -38.06
CA ILE A 268 16.07 2.78 -38.55
C ILE A 268 17.22 3.08 -39.51
N GLN A 269 16.87 3.30 -40.78
CA GLN A 269 17.82 3.60 -41.86
C GLN A 269 18.86 2.49 -42.11
N GLY A 270 18.45 1.22 -41.95
CA GLY A 270 19.30 0.05 -42.24
C GLY A 270 20.27 -0.32 -41.13
N GLU A 271 20.06 0.19 -39.92
CA GLU A 271 20.83 -0.11 -38.71
C GLU A 271 19.87 -0.31 -37.53
N LYS A 272 20.24 -1.18 -36.58
CA LYS A 272 19.44 -1.35 -35.36
C LYS A 272 19.53 -0.12 -34.48
N LEU A 273 18.44 0.21 -33.80
CA LEU A 273 18.38 1.35 -32.89
C LEU A 273 19.38 1.19 -31.75
N ILE A 274 19.60 -0.03 -31.25
CA ILE A 274 20.58 -0.33 -30.19
C ILE A 274 22.04 -0.06 -30.60
N ASP A 275 22.34 -0.01 -31.90
CA ASP A 275 23.70 0.28 -32.39
C ASP A 275 23.99 1.79 -32.45
N LYS A 276 22.97 2.63 -32.35
CA LYS A 276 23.12 4.09 -32.34
C LYS A 276 23.70 4.54 -31.00
N GLN A 277 24.85 5.22 -31.04
CA GLN A 277 25.57 5.67 -29.83
C GLN A 277 24.71 6.50 -28.86
N ALA A 278 23.82 7.37 -29.36
CA ALA A 278 22.93 8.16 -28.50
C ALA A 278 21.96 7.27 -27.71
N THR A 279 21.44 6.20 -28.32
CA THR A 279 20.59 5.21 -27.64
C THR A 279 21.40 4.40 -26.63
N GLN A 280 22.63 4.01 -26.96
CA GLN A 280 23.52 3.29 -26.05
C GLN A 280 23.82 4.10 -24.78
N PHE A 281 24.06 5.41 -24.92
CA PHE A 281 24.25 6.28 -23.76
C PHE A 281 23.00 6.35 -22.90
N SER A 282 21.80 6.52 -23.48
CA SER A 282 20.55 6.55 -22.72
C SER A 282 20.17 5.24 -22.03
N LEU A 283 20.59 4.07 -22.55
CA LEU A 283 20.35 2.77 -21.90
C LEU A 283 21.41 2.45 -20.83
N ALA A 284 22.59 3.07 -20.91
CA ALA A 284 23.69 2.85 -19.98
C ALA A 284 23.62 3.75 -18.74
N ASP A 285 23.10 4.97 -18.89
CA ASP A 285 22.82 5.92 -17.80
C ASP A 285 21.64 5.48 -16.93
#